data_AF-A0A1F6GAU3-F1
#
_entry.id   AF-A0A1F6GAU3-F1
#
_cell.length_a   1.000
_cell.length_b   1.000
_cell.length_c   1.000
_cell.angle_alpha   90.00
_cell.angle_beta   90.00
_cell.angle_gamma   90.00
#
_symmetry.space_group_name_H-M   'P 1'
#
loop_
_entity.id
_entity.type
_entity.pdbx_description
1 polymer ?
#
loop_
_entity_poly.entity_id
_entity_poly.type
_entity_poly.pdbx_seq_one_letter_code
_entity_poly.pdbx_strand_id
1 'polypeptide(L)'
;MAVNIRLARAGAKKKPFYRLVAADQRAPRDGRYLEKLGTFNPMNKEIALEKERIQYWLDQGATTSDRVNRLLVAQGFAVEPFKYVPKAKAVAAESASEA
;
A
#
# COMPACT_ATOMS: atom_id res chain seq x y z
N MET A 1 2.80 -10.09 13.74
CA MET A 1 3.87 -9.50 12.92
C MET A 1 3.33 -9.55 11.50
N ALA A 2 2.98 -8.41 10.90
CA ALA A 2 2.30 -8.37 9.60
C ALA A 2 3.05 -7.41 8.68
N VAL A 3 3.43 -7.89 7.49
CA VAL A 3 4.11 -7.08 6.48
C VAL A 3 3.06 -6.35 5.66
N ASN A 4 3.30 -5.06 5.45
CA ASN A 4 2.47 -4.20 4.64
C ASN A 4 3.31 -3.50 3.57
N ILE A 5 2.86 -3.57 2.33
CA ILE A 5 3.37 -2.79 1.21
C ILE A 5 2.67 -1.41 1.22
N ARG A 6 3.44 -0.40 1.59
CA ARG A 6 2.94 0.96 1.83
C ARG A 6 3.83 2.04 1.18
N LEU A 7 3.29 3.24 1.09
CA LEU A 7 4.01 4.43 0.63
C LEU A 7 4.76 5.09 1.80
N ALA A 8 6.08 5.23 1.67
CA ALA A 8 6.91 6.02 2.56
C ALA A 8 7.23 7.37 1.91
N ARG A 9 7.15 8.48 2.67
CA ARG A 9 7.41 9.83 2.16
C ARG A 9 8.91 10.08 2.13
N ALA A 10 9.42 10.52 0.98
CA ALA A 10 10.84 10.88 0.81
C ALA A 10 11.07 12.20 0.05
N GLY A 11 10.01 12.97 -0.20
CA GLY A 11 10.08 14.26 -0.90
C GLY A 11 10.06 15.47 0.03
N ALA A 12 10.54 16.62 -0.46
CA ALA A 12 10.61 17.87 0.27
C ALA A 12 9.22 18.51 0.51
N LYS A 13 9.23 19.64 1.25
CA LYS A 13 8.04 20.48 1.44
C LYS A 13 7.48 20.91 0.06
N LYS A 14 6.17 20.76 -0.13
CA LYS A 14 5.45 21.01 -1.40
C LYS A 14 5.93 20.19 -2.61
N LYS A 15 6.82 19.21 -2.43
CA LYS A 15 7.31 18.32 -3.50
C LYS A 15 7.12 16.86 -3.08
N PRO A 16 5.92 16.29 -3.28
CA PRO A 16 5.62 14.92 -2.90
C PRO A 16 6.39 13.90 -3.73
N PHE A 17 7.09 13.01 -3.03
CA PHE A 17 7.74 11.83 -3.61
C PHE A 17 7.58 10.67 -2.64
N TYR A 18 7.19 9.51 -3.14
CA TYR A 18 6.93 8.33 -2.34
C TYR A 18 7.81 7.16 -2.78
N ARG A 19 8.30 6.41 -1.81
CA ARG A 19 8.93 5.10 -2.02
C ARG A 19 7.87 4.04 -1.74
N LEU A 20 7.80 3.03 -2.59
CA LEU A 20 7.01 1.84 -2.30
C LEU A 20 7.89 0.89 -1.50
N VAL A 21 7.47 0.55 -0.28
CA VAL A 21 8.29 -0.25 0.65
C VAL A 21 7.47 -1.38 1.27
N ALA A 22 8.09 -2.55 1.42
CA ALA A 22 7.62 -3.60 2.30
C ALA A 22 8.17 -3.32 3.71
N ALA A 23 7.28 -3.16 4.68
CA ALA A 23 7.66 -2.90 6.07
C ALA A 23 6.72 -3.63 7.03
N ASP A 24 7.21 -3.93 8.23
CA ASP A 24 6.33 -4.32 9.33
C ASP A 24 5.33 -3.18 9.60
N GLN A 25 4.06 -3.52 9.80
CA GLN A 25 3.00 -2.59 10.13
C GLN A 25 3.35 -1.67 11.32
N ARG A 26 4.09 -2.18 12.32
CA ARG A 26 4.50 -1.42 13.51
C ARG A 26 5.63 -0.43 13.26
N ALA A 27 6.35 -0.57 12.15
CA ALA A 27 7.45 0.33 11.85
C ALA A 27 6.92 1.75 11.51
N PRO A 28 7.68 2.82 11.84
CA PRO A 28 7.31 4.19 11.48
C PRO A 28 7.21 4.36 9.96
N ARG A 29 6.29 5.21 9.49
CA ARG A 29 5.97 5.40 8.06
C ARG A 29 7.21 5.64 7.18
N ASP A 30 8.07 6.56 7.62
CA ASP A 30 9.23 7.03 6.85
C ASP A 30 10.56 6.51 7.39
N GLY A 31 10.53 5.55 8.33
CA GLY A 31 11.73 5.00 8.95
C GLY A 31 12.13 3.65 8.39
N ARG A 32 12.43 2.69 9.27
CA ARG A 32 12.92 1.36 8.90
C ARG A 32 11.89 0.57 8.07
N TYR A 33 12.33 0.00 6.96
CA TYR A 33 11.59 -0.94 6.13
C TYR A 33 12.45 -2.18 5.84
N LEU A 34 11.82 -3.25 5.37
CA LEU A 34 12.50 -4.50 5.00
C LEU A 34 13.13 -4.36 3.62
N GLU A 35 12.33 -3.90 2.65
CA GLU A 35 12.76 -3.80 1.26
C GLU A 35 12.06 -2.63 0.54
N LYS A 36 12.79 -1.99 -0.38
CA LYS A 36 12.25 -1.00 -1.29
C LYS A 36 11.81 -1.71 -2.57
N LEU A 37 10.55 -1.57 -2.93
CA LEU A 37 9.91 -2.26 -4.06
C LEU A 37 9.67 -1.34 -5.26
N GLY A 38 9.90 -0.04 -5.10
CA GLY A 38 9.70 0.92 -6.16
C GLY A 38 9.59 2.37 -5.68
N THR A 39 9.12 3.23 -6.58
CA THR A 39 8.90 4.65 -6.34
C THR A 39 7.65 5.14 -7.06
N PHE A 40 7.03 6.16 -6.48
CA PHE A 40 5.84 6.81 -7.01
C PHE A 40 5.99 8.32 -6.88
N ASN A 41 5.94 9.00 -8.03
CA ASN A 41 5.94 10.45 -8.12
C ASN A 41 4.57 10.95 -8.60
N PRO A 42 3.71 11.50 -7.73
CA PRO A 42 2.40 12.00 -8.13
C PRO A 42 2.45 13.28 -8.98
N MET A 43 3.56 14.04 -8.93
CA MET A 43 3.69 15.29 -9.70
C MET A 43 3.90 14.98 -11.18
N ASN A 44 4.80 14.06 -11.48
CA ASN A 44 5.10 13.64 -12.85
C ASN A 44 4.27 12.43 -13.31
N LYS A 45 3.46 11.86 -12.41
CA LYS A 45 2.73 10.59 -12.61
C LYS A 45 3.64 9.41 -12.97
N GLU A 46 4.92 9.50 -12.62
CA GLU A 46 5.91 8.45 -12.84
C GLU A 46 5.80 7.37 -11.76
N ILE A 47 5.85 6.11 -12.20
CA ILE A 47 5.85 4.94 -11.33
C ILE A 47 6.97 4.02 -11.80
N ALA A 48 7.87 3.67 -10.89
CA ALA A 48 8.88 2.65 -11.12
C ALA A 48 8.66 1.52 -10.11
N LEU A 49 8.37 0.32 -10.59
CA LEU A 49 8.03 -0.85 -9.77
C LEU A 49 8.96 -2.01 -10.10
N GLU A 50 9.47 -2.68 -9.06
CA GLU A 50 10.24 -3.92 -9.18
C GLU A 50 9.26 -5.10 -9.14
N LYS A 51 8.80 -5.52 -10.32
CA LYS A 51 7.69 -6.49 -10.46
C LYS A 51 7.92 -7.81 -9.73
N GLU A 52 9.11 -8.38 -9.87
CA GLU A 52 9.47 -9.67 -9.28
C GLU A 52 9.41 -9.65 -7.75
N ARG A 53 9.92 -8.57 -7.16
CA ARG A 53 9.96 -8.42 -5.70
C ARG A 53 8.57 -8.13 -5.14
N ILE A 54 7.77 -7.32 -5.83
CA ILE A 54 6.38 -7.07 -5.43
C ILE A 54 5.59 -8.38 -5.43
N GLN A 55 5.71 -9.18 -6.49
CA GLN A 55 5.00 -10.46 -6.57
C GLN A 55 5.43 -11.39 -5.44
N TYR A 56 6.74 -11.51 -5.18
CA TYR A 56 7.25 -12.28 -4.06
C TYR A 56 6.60 -11.89 -2.73
N TRP A 57 6.53 -10.59 -2.40
CA TRP A 57 5.92 -10.16 -1.15
C TRP A 57 4.42 -10.41 -1.09
N LEU A 58 3.70 -10.27 -2.21
CA LEU A 58 2.29 -10.63 -2.30
C LEU A 58 2.08 -12.13 -2.04
N ASP A 59 2.92 -12.98 -2.63
CA ASP A 59 2.87 -14.44 -2.45
C ASP A 59 3.20 -14.85 -1.01
N GLN A 60 4.06 -14.10 -0.32
CA GLN A 60 4.34 -14.27 1.12
C GLN A 60 3.20 -13.75 2.04
N GLY A 61 2.09 -13.27 1.47
CA GLY A 61 0.94 -12.78 2.23
C GLY A 61 1.09 -11.36 2.74
N ALA A 62 1.95 -10.53 2.13
CA ALA A 62 2.00 -9.11 2.46
C ALA A 62 0.69 -8.43 2.08
N THR A 63 0.17 -7.63 3.01
CA THR A 63 -1.01 -6.80 2.76
C THR A 63 -0.63 -5.51 2.04
N THR A 64 -1.55 -4.89 1.31
CA THR A 64 -1.32 -3.61 0.62
C THR A 64 -2.21 -2.52 1.21
N SER A 65 -1.72 -1.28 1.23
CA SER A 65 -2.58 -0.11 1.52
C SER A 65 -3.48 0.27 0.32
N ASP A 66 -4.62 0.92 0.56
CA ASP A 66 -5.64 1.24 -0.45
C ASP A 66 -5.05 1.93 -1.70
N ARG A 67 -4.18 2.92 -1.48
CA ARG A 67 -3.56 3.66 -2.58
C ARG A 67 -2.59 2.78 -3.36
N VAL A 68 -1.82 1.93 -2.67
CA VAL A 68 -0.89 0.99 -3.30
C VAL A 68 -1.65 -0.04 -4.10
N ASN A 69 -2.72 -0.62 -3.55
CA ASN A 69 -3.58 -1.58 -4.24
C ASN A 69 -4.07 -1.02 -5.58
N ARG A 70 -4.60 0.22 -5.58
CA ARG A 70 -5.04 0.90 -6.82
C ARG A 70 -3.89 1.11 -7.82
N LEU A 71 -2.69 1.43 -7.34
CA LEU A 71 -1.51 1.57 -8.21
C LEU A 71 -1.10 0.22 -8.81
N LEU A 72 -1.11 -0.85 -8.01
CA LEU A 72 -0.75 -2.20 -8.47
C LEU A 72 -1.77 -2.74 -9.49
N VAL A 73 -3.07 -2.58 -9.23
CA VAL A 73 -4.13 -2.94 -10.18
C VAL A 73 -3.96 -2.17 -11.50
N ALA A 74 -3.69 -0.86 -11.44
CA ALA A 74 -3.44 -0.06 -12.63
C ALA A 74 -2.17 -0.46 -13.42
N GLN A 75 -1.24 -1.17 -12.78
CA GLN A 75 0.00 -1.66 -13.40
C GLN A 75 -0.10 -3.15 -13.81
N GLY A 76 -1.28 -3.76 -13.67
CA GLY A 76 -1.57 -5.13 -14.13
C GLY A 76 -1.18 -6.24 -13.15
N PHE A 77 -0.96 -5.94 -11.88
CA PHE A 77 -0.79 -6.98 -10.86
C PHE A 77 -2.14 -7.63 -10.53
N ALA A 78 -2.15 -8.95 -10.37
CA ALA A 78 -3.32 -9.73 -9.97
C ALA A 78 -3.59 -9.60 -8.47
N VAL A 79 -3.94 -8.38 -8.04
CA VAL A 79 -4.36 -8.09 -6.67
C VAL A 79 -5.85 -7.83 -6.67
N GLU A 80 -6.57 -8.42 -5.72
CA GLU A 80 -7.99 -8.12 -5.52
C GLU A 80 -8.19 -6.61 -5.35
N PRO A 81 -9.09 -5.98 -6.14
CA PRO A 81 -9.27 -4.55 -6.09
C PRO A 81 -9.84 -4.16 -4.72
N PHE A 82 -9.20 -3.18 -4.08
CA PHE A 82 -9.64 -2.71 -2.77
C PHE A 82 -11.07 -2.16 -2.82
N LYS A 83 -12.01 -2.83 -2.16
CA LYS A 83 -13.41 -2.40 -2.02
C LYS A 83 -13.54 -1.44 -0.84
N TYR A 84 -13.67 -0.15 -1.12
CA TYR A 84 -13.90 0.85 -0.08
C TYR A 84 -15.30 0.70 0.50
N VAL A 85 -15.38 0.39 1.80
CA VAL A 85 -16.63 0.41 2.56
C VAL A 85 -16.65 1.68 3.41
N PRO A 86 -17.61 2.59 3.23
CA PRO A 86 -17.68 3.80 4.05
C PRO A 86 -17.86 3.43 5.52
N LYS A 87 -17.09 4.09 6.40
CA LYS A 87 -17.02 3.78 7.84
C LYS A 87 -18.40 3.78 8.52
N ALA A 88 -19.30 4.68 8.10
CA ALA A 88 -20.68 4.74 8.60
C ALA A 88 -21.47 3.44 8.32
N LYS A 89 -21.22 2.79 7.18
CA LYS A 89 -21.88 1.55 6.78
C LYS A 89 -21.21 0.31 7.39
N ALA A 90 -19.90 0.38 7.65
CA ALA A 90 -19.16 -0.68 8.31
C ALA A 90 -19.60 -0.87 9.77
N VAL A 91 -19.72 0.24 10.53
CA VAL A 91 -20.18 0.21 11.93
C VAL A 91 -21.62 -0.31 12.04
N ALA A 92 -22.50 0.05 11.10
CA ALA A 92 -23.87 -0.45 11.06
C ALA A 92 -23.97 -1.95 10.75
N ALA A 93 -23.05 -2.48 9.94
CA ALA A 93 -23.01 -3.91 9.61
C ALA A 93 -22.47 -4.75 10.78
N GLU A 94 -21.50 -4.24 11.53
CA GLU A 94 -20.94 -4.87 12.73
C GLU A 94 -21.97 -4.95 13.86
N SER A 95 -22.72 -3.86 14.10
CA SER A 95 -23.82 -3.83 15.08
C SER A 95 -25.02 -4.72 14.72
N ALA A 96 -25.17 -5.10 13.44
CA ALA A 96 -26.23 -5.98 12.96
C ALA A 96 -25.83 -7.47 12.98
N SER A 97 -24.53 -7.78 13.10
CA SER A 97 -24.03 -9.16 13.25
C SER A 97 -23.87 -9.60 14.70
N GLU A 98 -24.00 -8.67 15.65
CA GLU A 98 -23.81 -8.91 17.09
C GLU A 98 -25.13 -8.88 17.89
N ALA A 99 -26.28 -8.86 17.19
CA ALA A 99 -27.64 -8.94 17.71
C ALA A 99 -28.39 -10.13 17.09
#